data_AF-A0A397V8W0-F1
#
_entry.id   AF-A0A397V8W0-F1
#
_cell.length_a   1.000
_cell.length_b   1.000
_cell.length_c   1.000
_cell.angle_alpha   90.00
_cell.angle_beta   90.00
_cell.angle_gamma   90.00
#
_symmetry.space_group_name_H-M   'P 1'
#
loop_
_entity.id
_entity.type
_entity.pdbx_description
1 polymer ?
#
loop_
_entity_poly.entity_id
_entity_poly.type
_entity_poly.pdbx_seq_one_letter_code
_entity_poly.pdbx_strand_id
1 'polypeptide(L)'
;MAIFIWATKYMISTVAYHDLVQILLHVQFEKKHLTTNLQRLNKQREQLPLMKIHSHMIPINTKNTPSTSKDSTRVYYFSLIEHIQQILKNPSISSYLYFGPGLFNCRDFVKYYSVSETIEVGQIRSFVNVDKKMITQIQRLFSYEQIPQYL
;
A
#
# COMPACT_ATOMS: atom_id res chain seq x y z
N MET A 1 -31.47 -29.31 -7.42
CA MET A 1 -31.88 -29.15 -8.84
C MET A 1 -31.67 -27.76 -9.42
N ALA A 2 -31.87 -26.66 -8.67
CA ALA A 2 -31.73 -25.31 -9.22
C ALA A 2 -30.35 -24.99 -9.83
N ILE A 3 -29.25 -25.43 -9.20
CA ILE A 3 -27.89 -25.15 -9.71
C ILE A 3 -27.57 -25.91 -11.00
N PHE A 4 -28.10 -27.13 -11.15
CA PHE A 4 -27.98 -27.92 -12.36
C PHE A 4 -28.71 -27.26 -13.52
N ILE A 5 -29.96 -26.83 -13.30
CA ILE A 5 -30.78 -26.13 -14.31
C ILE A 5 -30.12 -24.80 -14.72
N TRP A 6 -29.57 -24.06 -13.76
CA TRP A 6 -28.84 -22.82 -14.05
C TRP A 6 -27.58 -23.10 -14.88
N ALA A 7 -26.76 -24.07 -14.48
CA ALA A 7 -25.51 -24.39 -15.17
C ALA A 7 -25.74 -24.84 -16.62
N THR A 8 -26.76 -25.66 -16.87
CA THR A 8 -27.12 -26.10 -18.22
C THR A 8 -27.74 -24.98 -19.05
N LYS A 9 -28.63 -24.16 -18.46
CA LYS A 9 -29.27 -23.02 -19.13
C LYS A 9 -28.25 -22.00 -19.65
N TYR A 10 -27.17 -21.76 -18.91
CA TYR A 10 -26.14 -20.77 -19.26
C TYR A 10 -24.86 -21.40 -19.81
N MET A 11 -24.86 -22.72 -20.09
CA MET A 11 -23.69 -23.45 -20.60
C MET A 11 -22.41 -23.18 -19.81
N ILE A 12 -22.51 -23.19 -18.47
CA ILE A 12 -21.38 -22.91 -17.59
C ILE A 12 -20.32 -23.99 -17.76
N SER A 13 -19.07 -23.59 -17.99
CA SER A 13 -17.95 -24.52 -18.14
C SER A 13 -17.64 -25.24 -16.82
N THR A 14 -17.07 -26.44 -16.92
CA THR A 14 -16.67 -27.24 -15.74
C THR A 14 -15.72 -26.47 -14.83
N VAL A 15 -14.81 -25.67 -15.41
CA VAL A 15 -13.86 -24.83 -14.67
C VAL A 15 -14.61 -23.73 -13.90
N ALA A 16 -15.50 -22.99 -14.57
CA ALA A 16 -16.28 -21.92 -13.92
C ALA A 16 -17.20 -22.47 -12.82
N TYR A 17 -17.78 -23.66 -13.02
CA TYR A 17 -18.56 -24.34 -11.99
C TYR A 17 -17.71 -24.74 -10.78
N HIS A 18 -16.51 -25.29 -11.02
CA HIS A 18 -15.58 -25.65 -9.97
C HIS A 18 -15.17 -24.43 -9.14
N ASP A 19 -14.81 -23.31 -9.80
CA ASP A 19 -14.45 -22.06 -9.14
C ASP A 19 -15.63 -21.53 -8.29
N LEU A 20 -16.86 -21.60 -8.81
CA LEU A 20 -18.04 -21.24 -8.04
C LEU A 20 -18.19 -22.10 -6.79
N VAL A 21 -18.01 -23.42 -6.88
CA VAL A 21 -18.09 -24.31 -5.71
C VAL A 21 -17.01 -23.95 -4.69
N GLN A 22 -15.78 -23.67 -5.13
CA GLN A 22 -14.71 -23.23 -4.22
C GLN A 22 -15.04 -21.92 -3.52
N ILE A 23 -15.61 -20.93 -4.22
CA ILE A 23 -16.07 -19.67 -3.62
C ILE A 23 -17.15 -19.93 -2.57
N LEU A 24 -18.13 -20.79 -2.87
CA LEU A 24 -19.22 -21.12 -1.95
C LEU A 24 -18.76 -21.86 -0.69
N LEU A 25 -17.67 -22.62 -0.78
CA LEU A 25 -17.08 -23.37 0.35
C LEU A 25 -16.07 -22.53 1.16
N HIS A 26 -15.70 -21.33 0.70
CA HIS A 26 -14.69 -20.52 1.35
C HIS A 26 -15.16 -20.02 2.72
N VAL A 27 -14.30 -20.04 3.74
CA VAL A 27 -14.65 -19.67 5.13
C VAL A 27 -15.13 -18.21 5.24
N GLN A 28 -14.63 -17.33 4.37
CA GLN A 28 -15.01 -15.92 4.34
C GLN A 28 -16.24 -15.64 3.45
N PHE A 29 -16.83 -16.67 2.84
CA PHE A 29 -18.02 -16.49 2.00
C PHE A 29 -19.26 -16.32 2.87
N GLU A 30 -19.88 -15.14 2.79
CA GLU A 30 -21.14 -14.88 3.47
C GLU A 30 -22.21 -14.45 2.46
N LYS A 31 -23.35 -15.15 2.45
CA LYS A 31 -24.46 -14.90 1.51
C LYS A 31 -24.98 -13.45 1.56
N LYS A 32 -24.86 -12.78 2.71
CA LYS A 32 -25.26 -11.37 2.91
C LYS A 32 -24.51 -10.39 2.00
N HIS A 33 -23.32 -10.76 1.50
CA HIS A 33 -22.53 -9.92 0.62
C HIS A 33 -22.92 -10.03 -0.86
N LEU A 34 -23.74 -11.01 -1.23
CA LEU A 34 -24.22 -11.16 -2.60
C LEU A 34 -25.23 -10.07 -2.95
N THR A 35 -24.97 -9.34 -4.04
CA THR A 35 -25.92 -8.38 -4.59
C THR A 35 -26.71 -9.02 -5.73
N THR A 36 -28.04 -8.89 -5.72
CA THR A 36 -28.89 -9.35 -6.83
C THR A 36 -28.76 -8.49 -8.10
N ASN A 37 -28.21 -7.28 -7.96
CA ASN A 37 -28.01 -6.35 -9.07
C ASN A 37 -26.52 -6.33 -9.49
N LEU A 38 -26.24 -6.72 -10.74
CA LEU A 38 -24.90 -6.73 -11.31
C LEU A 38 -24.23 -5.34 -11.33
N GLN A 39 -25.00 -4.26 -11.50
CA GLN A 39 -24.48 -2.89 -11.42
C GLN A 39 -24.00 -2.55 -10.01
N ARG A 40 -24.65 -3.08 -8.95
CA ARG A 40 -24.18 -2.93 -7.57
C ARG A 40 -22.90 -3.71 -7.32
N LEU A 41 -22.78 -4.92 -7.89
CA LEU A 41 -21.54 -5.69 -7.85
C LEU A 41 -20.37 -4.90 -8.47
N ASN A 42 -20.59 -4.27 -9.62
CA ASN A 42 -19.58 -3.41 -10.24
C ASN A 42 -19.23 -2.20 -9.38
N LYS A 43 -20.19 -1.60 -8.66
CA LYS A 43 -19.91 -0.52 -7.70
C LYS A 43 -19.11 -0.98 -6.48
N GLN A 44 -19.24 -2.23 -6.04
CA GLN A 44 -18.40 -2.76 -4.95
C GLN A 44 -16.90 -2.72 -5.31
N ARG A 45 -16.56 -2.81 -6.61
CA ARG A 45 -15.19 -2.63 -7.08
C ARG A 45 -14.62 -1.24 -6.74
N GLU A 46 -15.44 -0.20 -6.71
CA GLU A 46 -15.02 1.16 -6.36
C GLU A 46 -14.62 1.30 -4.89
N GLN A 47 -15.09 0.39 -4.03
CA GLN A 47 -14.74 0.36 -2.62
C GLN A 47 -13.44 -0.42 -2.35
N LEU A 48 -12.93 -1.17 -3.32
CA LEU A 48 -11.63 -1.84 -3.21
C LEU A 48 -10.50 -0.81 -3.37
N PRO A 49 -9.37 -0.95 -2.66
CA PRO A 49 -8.22 -0.05 -2.78
C PRO A 49 -7.43 -0.31 -4.08
N LEU A 50 -8.10 -0.26 -5.23
CA LEU A 50 -7.49 -0.50 -6.52
C LEU A 50 -6.70 0.73 -6.95
N MET A 51 -5.44 0.52 -7.35
CA MET A 51 -4.60 1.60 -7.87
C MET A 51 -5.19 2.17 -9.15
N LYS A 52 -5.47 3.48 -9.14
CA LYS A 52 -5.82 4.23 -10.35
C LYS A 52 -4.55 4.52 -11.15
N ILE A 53 -4.58 4.15 -12.42
CA ILE A 53 -3.51 4.46 -13.37
C ILE A 53 -3.88 5.75 -14.07
N HIS A 54 -3.04 6.76 -13.89
CA HIS A 54 -3.13 8.04 -14.59
C HIS A 54 -2.25 7.99 -15.83
N SER A 55 -2.57 8.85 -16.79
CA SER A 55 -1.74 9.02 -17.98
C SER A 55 -1.59 10.49 -18.32
N HIS A 56 -0.38 10.91 -18.70
CA HIS A 56 -0.16 12.23 -19.26
C HIS A 56 0.85 12.16 -20.40
N MET A 57 0.82 13.16 -21.26
CA MET A 57 1.76 13.28 -22.37
C MET A 57 3.04 13.95 -21.87
N ILE A 58 4.18 13.33 -22.12
CA ILE A 58 5.51 13.88 -21.81
C ILE A 58 6.26 14.08 -23.13
N PRO A 59 6.92 15.24 -23.34
CA PRO A 59 7.78 15.45 -24.49
C PRO A 59 9.01 14.53 -24.42
N ILE A 60 9.36 13.90 -25.54
CA ILE A 60 10.53 13.03 -25.61
C ILE A 60 11.78 13.89 -25.85
N ASN A 61 12.85 13.62 -25.11
CA ASN A 61 14.11 14.34 -25.28
C ASN A 61 14.75 13.95 -26.62
N THR A 62 14.85 14.92 -27.54
CA THR A 62 15.38 14.74 -28.89
C THR A 62 16.90 14.51 -28.93
N LYS A 63 17.63 14.77 -27.83
CA LYS A 63 19.09 14.72 -27.81
C LYS A 63 19.68 13.33 -28.06
N ASN A 64 18.94 12.27 -27.71
CA ASN A 64 19.34 10.86 -27.87
C ASN A 64 18.27 10.01 -28.57
N THR A 65 17.26 10.61 -29.20
CA THR A 65 16.11 9.88 -29.76
C THR A 65 16.08 10.07 -31.28
N PRO A 66 15.89 9.00 -32.10
CA PRO A 66 15.85 9.13 -33.56
C PRO A 66 14.82 10.15 -34.03
N SER A 67 15.13 10.89 -35.10
CA SER A 67 14.25 11.90 -35.71
C SER A 67 12.94 11.33 -36.28
N THR A 68 12.82 10.00 -36.36
CA THR A 68 11.60 9.29 -36.76
C THR A 68 10.66 8.98 -35.59
N SER A 69 11.08 9.28 -34.35
CA SER A 69 10.27 9.07 -33.15
C SER A 69 9.23 10.17 -32.96
N LYS A 70 8.16 9.86 -32.22
CA LYS A 70 7.11 10.83 -31.87
C LYS A 70 7.66 11.85 -30.87
N ASP A 71 7.30 13.12 -31.03
CA ASP A 71 7.75 14.21 -30.14
C ASP A 71 7.21 14.10 -28.70
N SER A 72 6.18 13.28 -28.49
CA SER A 72 5.60 13.04 -27.17
C SER A 72 5.13 11.58 -27.02
N THR A 73 5.23 11.09 -25.78
CA THR A 73 4.76 9.75 -25.41
C THR A 73 3.81 9.84 -24.23
N ARG A 74 2.81 8.95 -24.21
CA ARG A 74 1.91 8.79 -23.07
C ARG A 74 2.63 7.97 -22.00
N VAL A 75 2.89 8.58 -20.86
CA VAL A 75 3.45 7.89 -19.69
C VAL A 75 2.34 7.59 -18.71
N TYR A 76 2.38 6.38 -18.16
CA TYR A 76 1.47 5.91 -17.12
C TYR A 76 2.15 6.00 -15.77
N TYR A 77 1.41 6.45 -14.78
CA TYR A 77 1.88 6.47 -13.40
C TYR A 77 0.71 6.23 -12.46
N PHE A 78 1.02 5.88 -11.22
CA PHE A 78 0.07 5.83 -10.13
C PHE A 78 0.51 6.84 -9.06
N SER A 79 -0.45 7.53 -8.46
CA SER A 79 -0.16 8.45 -7.37
C SER A 79 -0.13 7.67 -6.05
N LEU A 80 1.03 7.66 -5.39
CA LEU A 80 1.18 7.04 -4.06
C LEU A 80 0.25 7.71 -3.04
N ILE A 81 0.12 9.04 -3.11
CA ILE A 81 -0.72 9.82 -2.20
C ILE A 81 -2.18 9.40 -2.34
N GLU A 82 -2.69 9.33 -3.58
CA GLU A 82 -4.08 8.91 -3.82
C GLU A 82 -4.32 7.46 -3.38
N HIS A 83 -3.36 6.58 -3.62
CA HIS A 83 -3.45 5.19 -3.21
C HIS A 83 -3.55 5.06 -1.68
N ILE A 84 -2.68 5.76 -0.94
CA ILE A 84 -2.73 5.80 0.53
C ILE A 84 -4.07 6.39 1.00
N GLN A 85 -4.53 7.48 0.39
CA GLN A 85 -5.83 8.09 0.74
C GLN A 85 -7.00 7.11 0.52
N GLN A 86 -6.98 6.29 -0.53
CA GLN A 86 -8.01 5.28 -0.75
C GLN A 86 -7.99 4.17 0.30
N ILE A 87 -6.80 3.68 0.66
CA ILE A 87 -6.63 2.68 1.73
C ILE A 87 -7.18 3.23 3.05
N LEU A 88 -6.82 4.47 3.40
CA LEU A 88 -7.26 5.13 4.63
C LEU A 88 -8.77 5.40 4.66
N LYS A 89 -9.38 5.70 3.51
CA LYS A 89 -10.84 5.94 3.41
C LYS A 89 -11.69 4.67 3.45
N ASN A 90 -11.09 3.49 3.24
CA ASN A 90 -11.84 2.24 3.21
C ASN A 90 -12.15 1.76 4.64
N PRO A 91 -13.42 1.79 5.11
CA PRO A 91 -13.75 1.44 6.48
C PRO A 91 -13.40 -0.02 6.81
N SER A 92 -13.54 -0.92 5.83
CA SER A 92 -13.26 -2.35 5.97
C SER A 92 -11.79 -2.66 6.17
N ILE A 93 -10.88 -1.78 5.70
CA ILE A 93 -9.43 -1.94 5.87
C ILE A 93 -8.95 -1.10 7.05
N SER A 94 -9.53 0.08 7.26
CA SER A 94 -9.12 1.03 8.30
C SER A 94 -9.02 0.41 9.69
N SER A 95 -9.92 -0.53 10.02
CA SER A 95 -9.94 -1.23 11.32
C SER A 95 -8.75 -2.18 11.52
N TYR A 96 -8.09 -2.60 10.45
CA TYR A 96 -6.90 -3.46 10.49
C TYR A 96 -5.58 -2.68 10.35
N LEU A 97 -5.65 -1.36 10.08
CA LEU A 97 -4.45 -0.54 9.96
C LEU A 97 -3.93 -0.16 11.35
N TYR A 98 -2.61 -0.23 11.52
CA TYR A 98 -1.96 0.18 12.76
C TYR A 98 -1.73 1.70 12.77
N PHE A 99 -2.47 2.40 13.63
CA PHE A 99 -2.32 3.85 13.90
C PHE A 99 -1.71 4.14 15.28
N GLY A 100 -1.11 3.14 15.92
CA GLY A 100 -0.48 3.29 17.23
C GLY A 100 0.86 4.03 17.18
N PRO A 101 1.57 4.12 18.31
CA PRO A 101 2.94 4.65 18.36
C PRO A 101 3.80 3.98 17.29
N GLY A 102 4.65 4.74 16.60
CA GLY A 102 5.53 4.19 15.56
C GLY A 102 6.20 2.89 16.04
N LEU A 103 6.07 1.82 15.27
CA LEU A 103 6.81 0.60 15.51
C LEU A 103 8.24 0.85 15.04
N PHE A 104 9.15 0.94 16.00
CA PHE A 104 10.56 1.15 15.73
C PHE A 104 11.31 -0.16 15.85
N ASN A 105 12.04 -0.51 14.79
CA ASN A 105 12.93 -1.64 14.77
C ASN A 105 14.38 -1.18 14.91
N CYS A 106 15.25 -2.12 15.29
CA CYS A 106 16.68 -1.89 15.19
C CYS A 106 17.04 -1.53 13.74
N ARG A 107 17.94 -0.55 13.58
CA ARG A 107 18.41 0.06 12.32
C ARG A 107 17.50 1.14 11.72
N ASP A 108 16.31 1.38 12.28
CA ASP A 108 15.49 2.50 11.86
C ASP A 108 16.13 3.84 12.24
N PHE A 109 15.95 4.84 11.38
CA PHE A 109 16.36 6.21 11.66
C PHE A 109 15.23 6.94 12.36
N VAL A 110 15.54 7.58 13.49
CA VAL A 110 14.56 8.27 14.33
C VAL A 110 15.01 9.66 14.68
N LYS A 111 14.03 10.54 14.87
CA LYS A 111 14.22 11.84 15.51
C LYS A 111 13.97 11.70 17.01
N TYR A 112 14.86 12.22 17.83
CA TYR A 112 14.74 12.18 19.28
C TYR A 112 15.15 13.52 19.91
N TYR A 113 14.64 13.79 21.10
CA TYR A 113 15.07 14.94 21.88
C TYR A 113 16.36 14.60 22.61
N SER A 114 17.39 15.42 22.39
CA SER A 114 18.66 15.30 23.10
C SER A 114 18.54 15.85 24.53
N VAL A 115 19.60 15.68 25.32
CA VAL A 115 19.71 16.27 26.67
C VAL A 115 19.62 17.80 26.62
N SER A 116 19.99 18.42 25.50
CA SER A 116 19.88 19.86 25.27
C SER A 116 18.53 20.28 24.65
N GLU A 117 17.52 19.41 24.68
CA GLU A 117 16.17 19.62 24.11
C GLU A 117 16.14 19.93 22.60
N THR A 118 17.25 19.69 21.91
CA THR A 118 17.33 19.83 20.45
C THR A 118 16.88 18.54 19.78
N ILE A 119 16.21 18.66 18.64
CA ILE A 119 15.82 17.50 17.84
C ILE A 119 17.06 17.01 17.09
N GLU A 120 17.49 15.81 17.44
CA GLU A 120 18.60 15.11 16.79
C GLU A 120 18.09 13.93 15.97
N VAL A 121 18.91 13.48 15.03
CA VAL A 121 18.63 12.31 14.20
C VAL A 121 19.65 11.22 14.53
N GLY A 122 19.19 9.99 14.65
CA GLY A 122 20.09 8.87 14.90
C GLY A 122 19.50 7.54 14.43
N GLN A 123 20.35 6.53 14.36
CA GLN A 123 19.97 5.17 14.04
C GLN A 123 19.82 4.35 15.32
N ILE A 124 18.69 3.65 15.47
CA ILE A 124 18.50 2.72 16.60
C ILE A 124 19.47 1.56 16.46
N ARG A 125 20.27 1.32 17.50
CA ARG A 125 21.22 0.20 17.59
C ARG A 125 20.65 -0.98 18.35
N SER A 126 20.01 -0.73 19.48
CA SER A 126 19.45 -1.78 20.33
C SER A 126 18.38 -1.22 21.27
N PHE A 127 17.56 -2.13 21.78
CA PHE A 127 16.67 -1.87 22.91
C PHE A 127 17.15 -2.71 24.10
N VAL A 128 17.36 -2.07 25.24
CA VAL A 128 17.88 -2.68 26.45
C VAL A 128 16.88 -2.46 27.58
N ASN A 129 16.54 -3.52 28.30
CA ASN A 129 15.70 -3.41 29.50
C ASN A 129 16.60 -3.22 30.72
N VAL A 130 16.48 -2.08 31.39
CA VAL A 130 17.21 -1.75 32.63
C VAL A 130 16.19 -1.29 33.66
N ASP A 131 16.15 -1.95 34.81
CA ASP A 131 15.23 -1.62 35.93
C ASP A 131 13.76 -1.48 35.54
N LYS A 132 13.26 -2.43 34.71
CA LYS A 132 11.89 -2.43 34.16
C LYS A 132 11.58 -1.23 33.25
N LYS A 133 12.59 -0.48 32.82
CA LYS A 133 12.48 0.57 31.81
C LYS A 133 13.20 0.15 30.54
N MET A 134 12.53 0.35 29.40
CA MET A 134 13.13 0.16 28.09
C MET A 134 13.97 1.40 27.75
N ILE A 135 15.26 1.18 27.51
CA ILE A 135 16.21 2.19 27.07
C ILE A 135 16.62 1.86 25.63
N THR A 136 16.61 2.85 24.77
CA THR A 136 17.02 2.71 23.37
C THR A 136 18.43 3.24 23.20
N GLN A 137 19.33 2.42 22.68
CA GLN A 137 20.65 2.89 22.27
C GLN A 137 20.54 3.44 20.84
N ILE A 138 20.95 4.69 20.66
CA ILE A 138 20.88 5.38 19.38
C ILE A 138 22.29 5.81 18.99
N GLN A 139 22.70 5.45 17.78
CA GLN A 139 23.87 6.05 17.15
C GLN A 139 23.46 7.39 16.52
N ARG A 140 23.94 8.48 17.12
CA ARG A 140 23.73 9.83 16.64
C ARG A 140 24.34 10.03 15.24
N LEU A 141 23.62 10.75 14.38
CA LEU A 141 24.14 11.30 13.13
C LEU A 141 24.47 12.78 13.36
N PHE A 142 25.64 13.18 12.87
CA PHE A 142 26.03 14.58 12.87
C PHE A 142 25.62 15.23 11.56
N SER A 143 25.02 16.40 11.66
CA SER A 143 24.86 17.29 10.50
C SER A 143 26.23 17.79 10.06
N TYR A 144 26.37 18.13 8.77
CA TYR A 144 27.64 18.66 8.23
C TYR A 144 28.22 19.82 9.07
N GLU A 145 27.35 20.72 9.54
CA GLU A 145 27.70 21.86 10.38
C GLU A 145 28.29 21.48 11.75
N GLN A 146 28.00 20.27 12.22
CA GLN A 146 28.47 19.77 13.51
C GLN A 146 29.80 19.00 13.39
N ILE A 147 30.27 18.76 12.17
CA ILE A 147 31.55 18.12 11.91
C ILE A 147 32.65 19.16 12.16
N PRO A 148 33.66 18.88 12.99
CA PRO A 148 34.80 19.78 13.16
C PRO A 148 35.45 20.05 11.80
N GLN A 149 35.58 21.34 11.46
CA GLN A 149 36.15 21.76 10.16
C GLN A 149 37.67 21.55 10.06
N TYR A 150 38.29 21.06 11.14
CA TYR A 150 39.71 20.77 11.23
C TYR A 150 39.91 19.24 11.22
N LEU A 151 39.82 18.66 10.03
CA LEU A 151 40.31 17.30 9.73
C LEU A 151 41.43 17.39 8.71
#